data_AF-A0A4Y7S2U0-F1
#
_entry.id   AF-A0A4Y7S2U0-F1
#
_cell.length_a   1.000
_cell.length_b   1.000
_cell.length_c   1.000
_cell.angle_alpha   90.00
_cell.angle_beta   90.00
_cell.angle_gamma   90.00
#
_symmetry.space_group_name_H-M   'P 1'
#
loop_
_entity.id
_entity.type
_entity.pdbx_description
1 polymer ?
#
loop_
_entity_poly.entity_id
_entity_poly.type
_entity_poly.pdbx_seq_one_letter_code
_entity_poly.pdbx_strand_id
1 'polypeptide(L)'
;MHKGGYVNSDVLSIKCILEEDKICDNCCECFVCDLDPGKICDNCAKCLKIPNYKAIIIDDILMLEESRVKKKKKKSGKNPADR
;
A
#
# COMPACT_ATOMS: atom_id res chain seq x y z
N MET A 1 40.86 1.28 9.62
CA MET A 1 40.20 2.51 9.13
C MET A 1 38.92 2.13 8.37
N HIS A 2 37.78 2.08 9.05
CA HIS A 2 36.47 2.26 8.43
C HIS A 2 35.72 3.25 9.31
N LYS A 3 35.69 4.49 8.84
CA LYS A 3 34.98 5.61 9.42
C LYS A 3 33.53 5.57 8.94
N GLY A 4 32.61 5.97 9.82
CA GLY A 4 31.35 6.57 9.41
C GLY A 4 30.12 5.68 9.53
N GLY A 5 29.46 5.76 10.68
CA GLY A 5 28.02 5.54 10.79
C GLY A 5 27.43 6.79 11.42
N TYR A 6 26.66 7.55 10.65
CA TYR A 6 25.87 8.69 11.14
C TYR A 6 24.84 8.11 12.12
N VAL A 7 25.06 8.22 13.44
CA VAL A 7 24.03 7.87 14.42
C VAL A 7 22.99 8.99 14.40
N ASN A 8 22.00 8.84 13.53
CA ASN A 8 20.80 9.67 13.62
C ASN A 8 20.15 9.33 14.97
N SER A 9 20.16 10.30 15.87
CA SER A 9 19.67 10.18 17.26
C SER A 9 18.15 9.98 17.35
N ASP A 10 17.48 9.85 16.20
CA ASP A 10 16.05 9.61 16.04
C ASP A 10 15.79 8.21 15.48
N VAL A 11 16.37 7.17 16.12
CA VAL A 11 16.02 5.78 15.81
C VAL A 11 14.57 5.57 16.21
N LEU A 12 13.67 5.86 15.26
CA LEU A 12 12.27 5.51 15.36
C LEU A 12 12.20 4.01 15.60
N SER A 13 11.90 3.61 16.83
CA SER A 13 11.86 2.20 17.23
C SER A 13 10.85 1.47 16.32
N ILE A 14 11.34 0.53 15.53
CA ILE A 14 10.49 -0.28 14.65
C ILE A 14 9.73 -1.26 15.54
N LYS A 15 8.40 -1.24 15.48
CA LYS A 15 7.56 -2.24 16.15
C LYS A 15 7.65 -3.59 15.43
N CYS A 16 7.51 -4.68 16.18
CA CYS A 16 7.38 -6.01 15.60
C CYS A 16 6.09 -6.11 14.78
N ILE A 17 6.17 -6.74 13.60
CA ILE A 17 5.01 -6.95 12.73
C ILE A 17 4.07 -8.05 13.24
N LEU A 18 4.58 -8.97 14.06
CA LEU A 18 3.80 -10.07 14.65
C LEU A 18 3.22 -9.70 16.02
N GLU A 19 3.89 -8.81 16.77
CA GLU A 19 3.55 -8.45 18.14
C GLU A 19 3.54 -6.92 18.31
N GLU A 20 2.35 -6.31 18.39
CA GLU A 20 2.18 -4.84 18.39
C GLU A 20 2.83 -4.12 19.59
N ASP A 21 3.01 -4.83 20.70
CA ASP A 21 3.61 -4.33 21.95
C ASP A 21 5.12 -4.57 22.04
N LYS A 22 5.72 -5.24 21.04
CA LYS A 22 7.14 -5.59 21.03
C LYS A 22 7.94 -4.66 20.11
N ILE A 23 9.10 -4.20 20.57
CA ILE A 23 10.10 -3.54 19.72
C ILE A 23 10.84 -4.63 18.93
N CYS A 24 11.03 -4.43 17.63
CA CYS A 24 11.74 -5.37 16.78
C CYS A 24 13.19 -5.54 17.27
N ASP A 25 13.54 -6.78 17.60
CA ASP A 25 14.85 -7.24 18.09
C ASP A 25 15.64 -7.99 16.99
N ASN A 26 15.15 -7.99 15.75
CA ASN A 26 15.68 -8.77 14.63
C ASN A 26 15.72 -10.29 14.88
N CYS A 27 14.73 -10.86 15.59
CA CYS A 27 14.60 -12.31 15.79
C CYS A 27 14.34 -13.12 14.51
N CYS A 28 13.95 -12.49 13.41
CA CYS A 28 13.66 -13.10 12.11
C CYS A 28 12.49 -14.12 12.09
N GLU A 29 11.69 -14.21 13.15
CA GLU A 29 10.52 -15.11 13.21
C GLU A 29 9.48 -14.79 12.14
N CYS A 30 9.31 -13.51 11.78
CA CYS A 30 8.39 -13.08 10.71
C CYS A 30 8.76 -13.57 9.31
N PHE A 31 9.97 -14.15 9.13
CA PHE A 31 10.36 -14.79 7.88
C PHE A 31 10.00 -16.29 7.83
N VAL A 32 9.45 -16.86 8.89
CA VAL A 32 9.06 -18.27 8.95
C VAL A 32 7.55 -18.40 8.73
N CYS A 33 7.13 -19.42 7.98
CA CYS A 33 5.72 -19.66 7.73
C CYS A 33 5.03 -20.25 8.98
N ASP A 34 3.98 -19.59 9.47
CA ASP A 34 3.20 -20.05 10.64
C ASP A 34 2.59 -21.46 10.47
N LEU A 35 2.32 -21.87 9.23
CA LEU A 35 1.78 -23.21 8.94
C LEU A 35 2.87 -24.27 8.75
N ASP A 36 4.08 -23.86 8.37
CA ASP A 36 5.18 -24.77 8.03
C ASP A 36 6.51 -24.17 8.49
N PRO A 37 7.02 -24.57 9.67
CA PRO A 37 8.26 -24.06 10.22
C PRO A 37 9.50 -24.33 9.35
N GLY A 38 9.42 -25.24 8.37
CA GLY A 38 10.50 -25.51 7.42
C GLY A 38 10.51 -24.58 6.21
N LYS A 39 9.50 -23.72 6.06
CA LYS A 39 9.30 -22.86 4.89
C LYS A 39 9.53 -21.39 5.23
N ILE A 40 10.27 -20.69 4.37
CA ILE A 40 10.32 -19.21 4.38
C ILE A 40 8.95 -18.66 4.01
N CYS A 41 8.44 -17.72 4.80
CA CYS A 41 7.19 -17.05 4.52
C CYS A 41 7.25 -16.31 3.17
N ASP A 42 6.34 -16.67 2.28
CA ASP A 42 6.17 -16.08 0.95
C ASP A 42 4.91 -15.19 0.88
N ASN A 43 4.37 -14.81 2.04
CA ASN A 43 3.14 -14.05 2.20
C ASN A 43 1.92 -14.66 1.46
N CYS A 44 1.87 -16.00 1.28
CA CYS A 44 0.76 -16.65 0.61
C CYS A 44 -0.59 -16.61 1.36
N ALA A 45 -0.62 -16.06 2.58
CA ALA A 45 -1.80 -15.86 3.41
C ALA A 45 -2.60 -17.13 3.78
N LYS A 46 -2.09 -18.33 3.51
CA LYS A 46 -2.76 -19.60 3.87
C LYS A 46 -2.92 -19.78 5.39
N CYS A 47 -2.00 -19.21 6.18
CA CYS A 47 -2.06 -19.23 7.65
C CYS A 47 -3.22 -18.42 8.23
N LEU A 48 -3.74 -17.45 7.47
CA LEU A 48 -4.74 -16.49 7.95
C LEU A 48 -6.17 -17.02 8.03
N LYS A 49 -6.37 -18.36 8.05
CA LYS A 49 -7.66 -19.09 8.16
C LYS A 49 -8.86 -18.23 7.74
N ILE A 50 -8.99 -18.02 6.43
CA ILE A 50 -10.07 -17.33 5.70
C ILE A 50 -10.83 -16.25 6.52
N PRO A 51 -10.50 -14.96 6.36
CA PRO A 51 -11.39 -13.90 6.82
C PRO A 51 -12.65 -13.84 5.94
N ASN A 52 -13.76 -13.37 6.51
CA ASN A 52 -14.88 -12.77 5.77
C ASN A 52 -14.34 -11.56 4.98
N TYR A 53 -13.71 -11.78 3.82
CA TYR A 53 -13.16 -10.69 3.05
C TYR A 53 -14.28 -9.92 2.38
N LYS A 54 -14.17 -8.59 2.41
CA LYS A 54 -14.99 -7.72 1.58
C LYS A 54 -14.30 -7.60 0.24
N ALA A 55 -14.91 -8.15 -0.80
CA ALA A 55 -14.44 -8.00 -2.17
C ALA A 55 -14.94 -6.67 -2.74
N ILE A 56 -14.09 -6.02 -3.54
CA ILE A 56 -14.51 -4.93 -4.44
C ILE A 56 -14.41 -5.48 -5.85
N ILE A 57 -15.52 -5.50 -6.57
CA ILE A 57 -15.56 -5.89 -7.97
C ILE A 57 -15.10 -4.70 -8.80
N ILE A 58 -14.17 -4.93 -9.72
CA ILE A 58 -13.74 -3.92 -10.70
C ILE A 58 -14.52 -4.21 -11.98
N ASP A 59 -15.41 -3.29 -12.35
CA ASP A 59 -16.23 -3.44 -13.55
C ASP A 59 -15.43 -3.13 -14.82
N ASP A 60 -14.53 -2.14 -14.79
CA ASP A 60 -13.72 -1.74 -15.94
C ASP A 60 -12.41 -1.04 -15.53
N ILE A 61 -11.39 -1.12 -16.39
CA ILE A 61 -10.11 -0.41 -16.26
C ILE A 61 -10.00 0.64 -17.36
N LEU A 62 -10.06 1.93 -17.00
CA LEU A 62 -9.94 3.02 -17.95
C LEU A 62 -8.47 3.38 -18.20
N MET A 63 -7.99 3.12 -19.41
CA MET A 63 -6.69 3.60 -19.88
C MET A 63 -6.86 5.04 -20.38
N LEU A 64 -6.37 6.01 -19.61
CA LEU A 64 -6.29 7.39 -20.09
C LEU A 64 -5.12 7.47 -21.08
N GLU A 65 -5.40 7.49 -22.38
CA GLU A 65 -4.41 7.94 -23.36
C GLU A 65 -3.98 9.35 -22.97
N GLU A 66 -2.66 9.61 -22.88
CA GLU A 66 -2.07 10.92 -22.55
C GLU A 66 -2.32 11.96 -23.65
N SER A 67 -3.58 12.30 -23.88
CA SER A 67 -4.01 13.35 -24.78
C SER A 67 -4.28 14.60 -23.94
N ARG A 68 -3.21 15.40 -23.78
CA ARG A 68 -3.17 16.75 -23.21
C ARG A 68 -4.54 17.45 -23.27
N VAL A 69 -5.18 17.63 -22.11
CA VAL A 69 -6.52 18.23 -21.99
C VAL A 69 -6.53 19.62 -22.63
N LYS A 70 -7.03 19.73 -23.87
CA LYS A 70 -7.36 21.03 -24.48
C LYS A 70 -8.64 21.53 -23.80
N LYS A 71 -8.51 22.47 -22.86
CA LYS A 71 -9.64 23.17 -22.23
C LYS A 71 -10.60 23.72 -23.30
N LYS A 72 -11.77 23.11 -23.46
CA LYS A 72 -12.85 23.67 -24.30
C LYS A 72 -13.42 24.90 -23.59
N LYS A 73 -13.31 26.06 -24.24
CA LYS A 73 -13.97 27.31 -23.81
C LYS A 73 -15.48 27.09 -23.73
N LYS A 74 -16.10 27.40 -22.58
CA LYS A 74 -17.56 27.45 -22.43
C LYS A 74 -18.12 28.50 -23.42
N LYS A 75 -19.00 28.10 -24.34
CA LYS A 75 -19.87 29.05 -25.06
C LYS A 75 -21.06 29.33 -24.13
N SER A 76 -21.21 30.58 -23.73
CA SER A 76 -22.42 31.10 -23.08
C SER A 76 -23.59 30.97 -24.06
N GLY A 77 -24.56 30.10 -23.75
CA GLY A 77 -25.84 30.07 -24.46
C GLY A 77 -26.62 31.36 -24.15
N LYS A 78 -27.16 32.01 -25.18
CA LYS A 78 -28.11 33.12 -25.04
C LYS A 78 -29.43 32.56 -24.47
N ASN A 79 -30.01 33.29 -23.51
CA ASN A 79 -31.22 32.88 -22.82
C ASN A 79 -32.44 32.98 -23.76
N PRO A 80 -33.38 32.01 -23.77
CA PRO A 80 -34.58 32.04 -24.64
C PRO A 80 -35.64 33.11 -24.32
N ALA A 81 -35.34 34.11 -23.48
CA ALA A 81 -36.33 35.08 -22.98
C ALA A 81 -36.40 36.42 -23.74
N ASP A 82 -35.54 36.66 -24.74
CA ASP A 82 -35.56 37.89 -25.56
C ASP A 82 -36.30 37.67 -26.89
N ARG A 83 -37.61 37.36 -26.83
CA ARG A 83 -38.52 37.46 -27.98
C ARG A 83 -39.58 38.52 -27.73
#